data_AF-A0A7V0XW78-F1
#
_entry.id   AF-A0A7V0XW78-F1
#
_cell.length_a   1.000
_cell.length_b   1.000
_cell.length_c   1.000
_cell.angle_alpha   90.00
_cell.angle_beta   90.00
_cell.angle_gamma   90.00
#
_symmetry.space_group_name_H-M   'P 1'
#
loop_
_entity.id
_entity.type
_entity.pdbx_description
1 polymer ?
#
loop_
_entity_poly.entity_id
_entity_poly.type
_entity_poly.pdbx_seq_one_letter_code
_entity_poly.pdbx_strand_id
1 'polypeptide(L)'
;MRLLTIYFAFMLSLLCPLAGLTPAAAESDAAGVVLANIDGDQITVADFDDYLKLFHQESAFAQCDHETRGRHLQNLINRRLLLEEAQKLGYFAAPELKSHGRLDQGEQEAFALRKLLTEKVVKPGTATREAIESYQAEHAVASYAVAETELNHRLRRQLFDDFVLQLRKIKRIETYENNLK
;
A
#
# COMPACT_ATOMS: atom_id res chain seq x y z
N MET A 1 45.40 -27.53 -39.18
CA MET A 1 45.07 -28.03 -40.53
C MET A 1 45.07 -29.56 -40.53
N ARG A 2 43.89 -30.18 -40.56
CA ARG A 2 43.62 -31.47 -41.22
C ARG A 2 42.16 -31.44 -41.66
N LEU A 3 41.96 -31.42 -42.98
CA LEU A 3 40.70 -31.72 -43.64
C LEU A 3 40.35 -33.19 -43.41
N LEU A 4 39.08 -33.57 -43.37
CA LEU A 4 38.37 -34.15 -44.52
C LEU A 4 36.96 -34.64 -44.14
N THR A 5 36.05 -34.31 -45.03
CA THR A 5 34.66 -34.72 -45.29
C THR A 5 34.39 -36.22 -45.17
N ILE A 6 33.16 -36.61 -44.77
CA ILE A 6 32.33 -37.67 -45.38
C ILE A 6 30.85 -37.41 -45.02
N TYR A 7 30.03 -37.34 -46.07
CA TYR A 7 28.57 -37.38 -46.07
C TYR A 7 28.06 -38.76 -45.66
N PHE A 8 27.02 -38.84 -44.83
CA PHE A 8 26.13 -40.01 -44.84
C PHE A 8 24.69 -39.58 -44.55
N ALA A 9 23.86 -39.68 -45.58
CA ALA A 9 22.41 -39.53 -45.53
C ALA A 9 21.79 -40.87 -45.09
N PHE A 10 20.91 -40.82 -44.08
CA PHE A 10 19.97 -41.88 -43.71
C PHE A 10 18.80 -41.17 -43.01
N MET A 11 17.71 -40.81 -43.70
CA MET A 11 16.57 -41.66 -44.08
C MET A 11 16.00 -42.45 -42.88
N LEU A 12 14.78 -42.06 -42.50
CA LEU A 12 13.74 -42.89 -41.88
C LEU A 12 13.84 -43.16 -40.36
N SER A 13 13.12 -42.38 -39.55
CA SER A 13 12.37 -42.90 -38.39
C SER A 13 11.15 -42.05 -38.09
N LEU A 14 10.05 -42.44 -38.74
CA LEU A 14 8.69 -42.02 -38.46
C LEU A 14 8.24 -42.72 -37.16
N LEU A 15 8.06 -41.98 -36.06
CA LEU A 15 7.25 -42.36 -34.89
C LEU A 15 7.25 -41.19 -33.90
N CYS A 16 6.39 -40.19 -34.14
CA CYS A 16 5.95 -39.29 -33.09
C CYS A 16 4.90 -40.04 -32.26
N PRO A 17 5.15 -40.39 -30.99
CA PRO A 17 4.05 -40.69 -30.09
C PRO A 17 3.22 -39.41 -29.98
N LEU A 18 1.94 -39.51 -30.37
CA LEU A 18 0.93 -38.51 -30.08
C LEU A 18 0.72 -38.51 -28.56
N ALA A 19 1.63 -37.85 -27.83
CA ALA A 19 1.45 -37.58 -26.43
C ALA A 19 0.25 -36.63 -26.32
N GLY A 20 -0.84 -37.16 -25.77
CA GLY A 20 -2.01 -36.36 -25.41
C GLY A 20 -1.55 -35.23 -24.50
N LEU A 21 -1.45 -34.02 -25.07
CA LEU A 21 -1.49 -32.78 -24.34
C LEU A 21 -2.84 -32.73 -23.64
N THR A 22 -2.94 -33.31 -22.45
CA THR A 22 -3.88 -32.81 -21.47
C THR A 22 -3.49 -31.35 -21.26
N PRO A 23 -4.32 -30.37 -21.64
CA PRO A 23 -4.08 -29.00 -21.20
C PRO A 23 -4.08 -29.07 -19.68
N ALA A 24 -2.90 -28.91 -19.09
CA ALA A 24 -2.80 -28.53 -17.70
C ALA A 24 -3.64 -27.25 -17.62
N ALA A 25 -4.82 -27.36 -17.01
CA ALA A 25 -5.58 -26.21 -16.60
C ALA A 25 -4.60 -25.39 -15.78
N ALA A 26 -4.13 -24.28 -16.36
CA ALA A 26 -3.42 -23.28 -15.61
C ALA A 26 -4.43 -22.81 -14.58
N GLU A 27 -4.36 -23.36 -13.37
CA GLU A 27 -4.86 -22.70 -12.18
C GLU A 27 -4.20 -21.32 -12.24
N SER A 28 -4.98 -20.37 -12.73
CA SER A 28 -4.66 -18.96 -12.74
C SER A 28 -4.40 -18.62 -11.28
N ASP A 29 -3.14 -18.62 -10.87
CA ASP A 29 -2.71 -18.30 -9.52
C ASP A 29 -3.12 -16.86 -9.25
N ALA A 30 -4.32 -16.72 -8.67
CA ALA A 30 -4.95 -15.43 -8.43
C ALA A 30 -4.07 -14.56 -7.52
N ALA A 31 -3.21 -15.18 -6.70
CA ALA A 31 -2.25 -14.50 -5.84
C ALA A 31 -1.24 -13.68 -6.63
N GLY A 32 -0.86 -14.09 -7.83
CA GLY A 32 0.10 -13.39 -8.69
C GLY A 32 -0.49 -12.23 -9.50
N VAL A 33 -1.80 -11.97 -9.39
CA VAL A 33 -2.45 -10.89 -10.13
C VAL A 33 -2.06 -9.54 -9.54
N VAL A 34 -1.53 -8.64 -10.37
CA VAL A 34 -1.10 -7.30 -9.97
C VAL A 34 -2.30 -6.36 -9.90
N LEU A 35 -2.47 -5.69 -8.77
CA LEU A 35 -3.52 -4.68 -8.53
C LEU A 35 -3.00 -3.25 -8.69
N ALA A 36 -1.74 -3.00 -8.34
CA ALA A 36 -1.10 -1.71 -8.55
C ALA A 36 0.41 -1.86 -8.75
N ASN A 37 1.04 -0.82 -9.30
CA ASN A 37 2.49 -0.69 -9.43
C ASN A 37 2.93 0.69 -8.94
N ILE A 38 3.95 0.74 -8.07
CA ILE A 38 4.57 1.96 -7.53
C ILE A 38 6.06 1.95 -7.91
N ASP A 39 6.49 2.79 -8.85
CA ASP A 39 7.88 2.88 -9.32
C ASP A 39 8.52 1.53 -9.78
N GLY A 40 7.71 0.54 -10.16
CA GLY A 40 8.14 -0.81 -10.52
C GLY A 40 7.76 -1.86 -9.47
N ASP A 41 7.51 -1.47 -8.23
CA ASP A 41 7.10 -2.36 -7.15
C ASP A 41 5.63 -2.74 -7.29
N GLN A 42 5.36 -4.03 -7.42
CA GLN A 42 4.01 -4.56 -7.63
C GLN A 42 3.29 -4.76 -6.29
N ILE A 43 2.02 -4.35 -6.24
CA ILE A 43 1.06 -4.73 -5.21
C ILE A 43 0.15 -5.78 -5.83
N THR A 44 0.19 -6.99 -5.29
CA THR A 44 -0.57 -8.15 -5.77
C THR A 44 -1.88 -8.35 -5.02
N VAL A 45 -2.72 -9.27 -5.49
CA VAL A 45 -3.91 -9.72 -4.74
C VAL A 45 -3.53 -10.30 -3.39
N ALA A 46 -2.43 -11.05 -3.29
CA ALA A 46 -1.98 -11.61 -2.02
C ALA A 46 -1.64 -10.51 -0.99
N ASP A 47 -0.90 -9.47 -1.42
CA ASP A 47 -0.59 -8.32 -0.56
C ASP A 47 -1.86 -7.60 -0.10
N PHE A 48 -2.85 -7.50 -0.98
CA PHE A 48 -4.11 -6.87 -0.68
C PHE A 48 -4.96 -7.68 0.30
N ASP A 49 -5.04 -9.00 0.11
CA ASP A 49 -5.74 -9.89 1.03
C ASP A 49 -5.06 -9.91 2.41
N ASP A 50 -3.73 -9.89 2.46
CA ASP A 50 -2.96 -9.75 3.72
C ASP A 50 -3.22 -8.42 4.40
N TYR A 51 -3.32 -7.32 3.64
CA TYR A 51 -3.74 -6.03 4.16
C TYR A 51 -5.16 -6.05 4.73
N LEU A 52 -6.11 -6.71 4.04
CA LEU A 52 -7.48 -6.84 4.53
C LEU A 52 -7.56 -7.66 5.82
N LYS A 53 -6.61 -8.59 6.06
CA LYS A 53 -6.55 -9.36 7.31
C LYS A 53 -6.35 -8.52 8.55
N LEU A 54 -5.73 -7.34 8.41
CA LEU A 54 -5.56 -6.39 9.51
C LEU A 54 -6.89 -5.87 10.07
N PHE A 55 -7.98 -5.99 9.30
CA PHE A 55 -9.30 -5.46 9.65
C PHE A 55 -10.35 -6.55 9.90
N HIS A 56 -10.00 -7.83 9.85
CA HIS A 56 -10.96 -8.95 9.96
C HIS A 56 -11.76 -9.02 11.27
N GLN A 57 -11.37 -8.26 12.31
CA GLN A 57 -12.18 -8.15 13.53
C GLN A 57 -13.42 -7.25 13.36
N GLU A 58 -13.50 -6.50 12.26
CA GLU A 58 -14.62 -5.62 11.96
C GLU A 58 -15.58 -6.31 10.98
N SER A 59 -16.80 -6.62 11.44
CA SER A 59 -17.85 -7.29 10.64
C SER A 59 -18.20 -6.58 9.31
N ALA A 60 -17.88 -5.28 9.20
CA ALA A 60 -18.02 -4.48 7.98
C ALA A 60 -17.16 -4.98 6.81
N PHE A 61 -16.13 -5.79 7.05
CA PHE A 61 -15.19 -6.26 6.03
C PHE A 61 -15.60 -7.59 5.38
N ALA A 62 -16.63 -8.27 5.91
CA ALA A 62 -17.10 -9.55 5.38
C ALA A 62 -17.88 -9.43 4.06
N GLN A 63 -18.34 -8.22 3.71
CA GLN A 63 -19.05 -7.93 2.46
C GLN A 63 -18.43 -6.72 1.77
N CYS A 64 -17.27 -6.93 1.15
CA CYS A 64 -16.54 -5.88 0.46
C CYS A 64 -17.09 -5.74 -0.97
N ASP A 65 -17.96 -4.76 -1.22
CA ASP A 65 -18.35 -4.40 -2.59
C ASP A 65 -17.15 -3.86 -3.38
N HIS A 66 -17.27 -3.78 -4.71
CA HIS A 66 -16.19 -3.33 -5.57
C HIS A 66 -15.70 -1.91 -5.23
N GLU A 67 -16.61 -1.01 -4.84
CA GLU A 67 -16.25 0.37 -4.45
C GLU A 67 -15.39 0.39 -3.18
N THR A 68 -15.76 -0.40 -2.18
CA THR A 68 -15.05 -0.53 -0.91
C THR A 68 -13.69 -1.17 -1.13
N ARG A 69 -13.59 -2.21 -1.99
CA ARG A 69 -12.29 -2.79 -2.40
C ARG A 69 -11.38 -1.75 -3.06
N GLY A 70 -11.92 -0.92 -3.96
CA GLY A 70 -11.17 0.18 -4.57
C GLY A 70 -10.62 1.17 -3.53
N ARG A 71 -11.44 1.55 -2.55
CA ARG A 71 -11.02 2.43 -1.45
C ARG A 71 -9.91 1.80 -0.59
N HIS A 72 -10.02 0.52 -0.28
CA HIS A 72 -8.98 -0.20 0.45
C HIS A 72 -7.68 -0.32 -0.35
N LEU A 73 -7.75 -0.52 -1.66
CA LEU A 73 -6.56 -0.53 -2.51
C LEU A 73 -5.85 0.84 -2.47
N GLN A 74 -6.60 1.93 -2.54
CA GLN A 74 -6.03 3.28 -2.40
C GLN A 74 -5.40 3.47 -1.00
N ASN A 75 -6.02 2.96 0.06
CA ASN A 75 -5.44 3.01 1.41
C ASN A 75 -4.15 2.18 1.52
N LEU A 76 -4.08 1.02 0.86
CA LEU A 76 -2.87 0.20 0.81
C LEU A 76 -1.74 0.92 0.06
N ILE A 77 -2.03 1.51 -1.10
CA ILE A 77 -1.08 2.34 -1.85
C ILE A 77 -0.57 3.48 -0.96
N ASN A 78 -1.47 4.24 -0.34
CA ASN A 78 -1.09 5.34 0.55
C ASN A 78 -0.23 4.85 1.72
N ARG A 79 -0.57 3.70 2.32
CA ARG A 79 0.25 3.07 3.38
C ARG A 79 1.66 2.76 2.87
N ARG A 80 1.79 2.17 1.67
CA ARG A 80 3.09 1.84 1.08
C ARG A 80 3.95 3.10 0.86
N LEU A 81 3.37 4.16 0.31
CA LEU A 81 4.03 5.45 0.13
C LEU A 81 4.53 6.04 1.46
N LEU A 82 3.70 5.98 2.51
CA LEU A 82 4.06 6.46 3.83
C LEU A 82 5.18 5.62 4.45
N LEU A 83 5.19 4.31 4.24
CA LEU A 83 6.26 3.42 4.73
C LEU A 83 7.60 3.70 4.03
N GLU A 84 7.59 3.92 2.72
CA GLU A 84 8.78 4.30 1.97
C GLU A 84 9.35 5.63 2.45
N GLU A 85 8.51 6.65 2.64
CA GLU A 85 8.95 7.94 3.17
C GLU A 85 9.42 7.80 4.62
N ALA A 86 8.76 6.96 5.43
CA ALA A 86 9.20 6.71 6.79
C ALA A 86 10.58 6.04 6.86
N GLN A 87 10.84 5.09 5.95
CA GLN A 87 12.14 4.44 5.77
C GLN A 87 13.21 5.45 5.34
N LYS A 88 12.91 6.28 4.35
CA LYS A 88 13.82 7.32 3.85
C LYS A 88 14.20 8.35 4.91
N LEU A 89 13.27 8.70 5.79
CA LEU A 89 13.50 9.61 6.92
C LEU A 89 14.15 8.91 8.14
N GLY A 90 14.38 7.60 8.07
CA GLY A 90 15.11 6.85 9.09
C GLY A 90 14.30 6.48 10.33
N TYR A 91 12.95 6.53 10.29
CA TYR A 91 12.14 6.18 11.47
C TYR A 91 12.25 4.70 11.87
N PHE A 92 12.61 3.81 10.94
CA PHE A 92 12.94 2.42 11.24
C PHE A 92 14.30 2.23 11.91
N ALA A 93 15.19 3.22 11.84
CA ALA A 93 16.48 3.21 12.52
C ALA A 93 16.45 3.90 13.90
N ALA A 94 15.27 4.38 14.32
CA ALA A 94 15.08 5.13 15.56
C ALA A 94 15.53 4.30 16.79
N PRO A 95 16.29 4.90 17.73
CA PRO A 95 16.76 4.19 18.93
C PRO A 95 15.65 3.53 19.75
N GLU A 96 14.47 4.15 19.78
CA GLU A 96 13.32 3.63 20.51
C GLU A 96 12.86 2.28 19.95
N LEU A 97 12.86 2.10 18.62
CA LEU A 97 12.51 0.83 17.99
C LEU A 97 13.52 -0.26 18.33
N LYS A 98 14.81 0.09 18.43
CA LYS A 98 15.89 -0.83 18.85
C LYS A 98 15.79 -1.27 20.31
N SER A 99 15.22 -0.42 21.18
CA SER A 99 15.02 -0.79 22.59
C SER A 99 13.92 -1.84 22.79
N HIS A 100 13.05 -2.03 21.79
CA HIS A 100 12.02 -3.06 21.77
C HIS A 100 12.47 -4.22 20.87
N GLY A 101 13.47 -4.99 21.30
CA GLY A 101 14.10 -6.08 20.51
C GLY A 101 13.20 -7.29 20.18
N ARG A 102 11.88 -7.17 20.30
CA ARG A 102 10.88 -8.22 20.05
C ARG A 102 9.69 -7.77 19.18
N LEU A 103 9.73 -6.57 18.62
CA LEU A 103 8.64 -6.11 17.75
C LEU A 103 8.64 -6.90 16.44
N ASP A 104 7.47 -7.39 16.04
CA ASP A 104 7.27 -7.95 14.71
C ASP A 104 7.30 -6.85 13.62
N GLN A 105 7.30 -7.25 12.36
CA GLN A 105 7.35 -6.28 11.25
C GLN A 105 6.15 -5.31 11.27
N GLY A 106 4.94 -5.80 11.56
CA GLY A 106 3.74 -4.96 11.60
C GLY A 106 3.80 -3.92 12.70
N GLU A 107 4.31 -4.29 13.88
CA GLU A 107 4.53 -3.38 15.00
C GLU A 107 5.61 -2.33 14.70
N GLN A 108 6.69 -2.72 14.02
CA GLN A 108 7.75 -1.79 13.59
C GLN A 108 7.22 -0.78 12.56
N GLU A 109 6.47 -1.25 11.57
CA GLU A 109 5.79 -0.39 10.60
C GLU A 109 4.82 0.58 11.27
N ALA A 110 4.00 0.10 12.20
CA ALA A 110 3.05 0.93 12.94
C ALA A 110 3.78 2.01 13.76
N PHE A 111 4.90 1.68 14.40
CA PHE A 111 5.73 2.64 15.11
C PHE A 111 6.28 3.72 14.16
N ALA A 112 6.88 3.30 13.04
CA ALA A 112 7.48 4.21 12.06
C ALA A 112 6.44 5.17 11.47
N LEU A 113 5.28 4.64 11.07
CA LEU A 113 4.17 5.44 10.57
C LEU A 113 3.63 6.41 11.63
N ARG A 114 3.50 5.96 12.89
CA ARG A 114 3.05 6.83 13.98
C ARG A 114 4.01 8.00 14.20
N LYS A 115 5.33 7.76 14.17
CA LYS A 115 6.34 8.83 14.27
C LYS A 115 6.24 9.79 13.10
N LEU A 116 6.22 9.28 11.86
CA LEU A 116 6.06 10.08 10.65
C LEU A 116 4.82 10.99 10.73
N LEU A 117 3.64 10.41 10.99
CA LEU A 117 2.38 11.16 11.04
C LEU A 117 2.33 12.12 12.22
N THR A 118 2.95 11.80 13.34
CA THR A 118 3.05 12.74 14.46
C THR A 118 3.82 13.99 14.06
N GLU A 119 4.94 13.83 13.36
CA GLU A 119 5.79 14.96 12.96
C GLU A 119 5.24 15.74 11.77
N LYS A 120 4.65 15.06 10.79
CA LYS A 120 4.17 15.70 9.55
C LYS A 120 2.73 16.20 9.64
N VAL A 121 1.90 15.61 10.50
CA VAL A 121 0.46 15.89 10.53
C VAL A 121 -0.01 16.36 11.90
N VAL A 122 0.26 15.62 12.97
CA VAL A 122 -0.32 15.91 14.29
C VAL A 122 0.25 17.19 14.90
N LYS A 123 1.58 17.31 14.95
CA LYS A 123 2.24 18.50 15.53
C LYS A 123 1.89 19.78 14.73
N PRO A 124 1.99 19.80 13.39
CA PRO A 124 1.62 21.00 12.62
C PRO A 124 0.11 21.26 12.60
N GLY A 125 -0.72 20.22 12.73
CA GLY A 125 -2.19 20.30 12.76
C GLY A 125 -2.77 20.58 14.14
N THR A 126 -2.09 21.42 14.93
CA THR A 126 -2.62 21.92 16.20
C THR A 126 -3.08 23.36 16.00
N ALA A 127 -4.38 23.61 16.19
CA ALA A 127 -5.00 24.91 16.05
C ALA A 127 -4.41 25.90 17.05
N THR A 128 -4.17 27.13 16.61
CA THR A 128 -3.76 28.20 17.51
C THR A 128 -4.96 28.69 18.31
N ARG A 129 -4.68 29.34 19.45
CA ARG A 129 -5.73 29.93 20.29
C ARG A 129 -6.58 30.92 19.51
N GLU A 130 -5.95 31.74 18.67
CA GLU A 130 -6.61 32.76 17.85
C GLU A 130 -7.57 32.12 16.84
N ALA A 131 -7.18 31.00 16.22
CA ALA A 131 -8.04 30.25 15.31
C ALA A 131 -9.27 29.67 16.03
N ILE A 132 -9.09 29.18 17.26
CA ILE A 132 -10.17 28.65 18.09
C ILE A 132 -11.14 29.76 18.49
N GLU A 133 -10.63 30.90 18.97
CA GLU A 133 -11.44 32.06 19.33
C GLU A 133 -12.22 32.62 18.13
N SER A 134 -11.59 32.68 16.94
CA SER A 134 -12.25 33.06 15.69
C SER A 134 -13.38 32.08 15.32
N TYR A 135 -13.15 30.78 15.45
CA TYR A 135 -14.18 29.77 15.17
C TYR A 135 -15.38 29.89 16.12
N GLN A 136 -15.14 30.14 17.41
CA GLN A 136 -16.21 30.35 18.39
C GLN A 136 -17.02 31.63 18.12
N ALA A 137 -16.38 32.69 17.62
CA ALA A 137 -17.08 33.90 17.23
C ALA A 137 -18.06 33.65 16.06
N GLU A 138 -17.68 32.78 15.12
CA GLU A 138 -18.54 32.36 14.01
C GLU A 138 -19.58 31.29 14.42
N HIS A 139 -19.30 30.52 15.46
CA HIS A 139 -20.11 29.41 15.95
C HIS A 139 -20.43 29.61 17.43
N ALA A 140 -21.30 30.58 17.74
CA ALA A 140 -21.59 31.06 19.10
C ALA A 140 -22.03 30.00 20.13
N VAL A 141 -22.38 28.78 19.69
CA VAL A 141 -22.81 27.65 20.55
C VAL A 141 -21.65 26.70 20.87
N ALA A 142 -20.53 26.77 20.15
CA ALA A 142 -19.40 25.86 20.34
C ALA A 142 -18.56 26.24 21.57
N SER A 143 -18.40 25.29 22.50
CA SER A 143 -17.42 25.43 23.57
C SER A 143 -15.99 25.42 23.02
N TYR A 144 -15.02 25.93 23.80
CA TYR A 144 -13.62 25.97 23.39
C TYR A 144 -13.10 24.57 23.03
N ALA A 145 -13.39 23.57 23.85
CA ALA A 145 -12.95 22.20 23.64
C ALA A 145 -13.54 21.57 22.36
N VAL A 146 -14.80 21.90 22.03
CA VAL A 146 -15.44 21.46 20.78
C VAL A 146 -14.78 22.13 19.59
N ALA A 147 -14.62 23.45 19.63
CA ALA A 147 -13.96 24.24 18.58
C ALA A 147 -12.51 23.76 18.33
N GLU A 148 -11.74 23.55 19.39
CA GLU A 148 -10.38 23.01 19.32
C GLU A 148 -10.35 21.62 18.68
N THR A 149 -11.24 20.72 19.09
CA THR A 149 -11.31 19.35 18.55
C THR A 149 -11.66 19.37 17.07
N GLU A 150 -12.66 20.14 16.66
CA GLU A 150 -13.11 20.24 15.27
C GLU A 150 -12.04 20.87 14.37
N LEU A 151 -11.39 21.95 14.81
CA LEU A 151 -10.31 22.59 14.07
C LEU A 151 -9.08 21.67 13.96
N ASN A 152 -8.66 21.04 15.05
CA ASN A 152 -7.55 20.08 15.03
C ASN A 152 -7.84 18.93 14.07
N HIS A 153 -9.04 18.36 14.11
CA HIS A 153 -9.43 17.29 13.20
C HIS A 153 -9.40 17.76 11.73
N ARG A 154 -9.97 18.94 11.43
CA ARG A 154 -9.99 19.52 10.08
C ARG A 154 -8.57 19.77 9.56
N LEU A 155 -7.72 20.43 10.35
CA LEU A 155 -6.34 20.75 9.97
C LEU A 155 -5.50 19.49 9.76
N ARG A 156 -5.59 18.51 10.65
CA ARG A 156 -4.85 17.24 10.52
C ARG A 156 -5.29 16.47 9.28
N ARG A 157 -6.59 16.44 8.98
CA ARG A 157 -7.10 15.81 7.75
C ARG A 157 -6.53 16.49 6.51
N GLN A 158 -6.60 17.83 6.45
CA GLN A 158 -6.04 18.58 5.33
C GLN A 158 -4.54 18.33 5.17
N LEU A 159 -3.76 18.41 6.25
CA LEU A 159 -2.32 18.16 6.22
C LEU A 159 -1.98 16.73 5.78
N PHE A 160 -2.76 15.74 6.21
CA PHE A 160 -2.59 14.36 5.77
C PHE A 160 -2.85 14.22 4.27
N ASP A 161 -3.97 14.76 3.78
CA ASP A 161 -4.35 14.70 2.37
C ASP A 161 -3.29 15.41 1.50
N ASP A 162 -2.83 16.59 1.91
CA ASP A 162 -1.77 17.34 1.25
C ASP A 162 -0.44 16.57 1.23
N PHE A 163 -0.08 15.95 2.36
CA PHE A 163 1.15 15.16 2.47
C PHE A 163 1.12 13.93 1.55
N VAL A 164 0.04 13.14 1.57
CA VAL A 164 -0.12 11.99 0.67
C VAL A 164 -0.13 12.44 -0.79
N LEU A 165 -0.80 13.55 -1.11
CA LEU A 165 -0.80 14.10 -2.46
C LEU A 165 0.61 14.48 -2.93
N GLN A 166 1.44 15.06 -2.07
CA GLN A 166 2.84 15.36 -2.37
C GLN A 166 3.64 14.08 -2.66
N LEU A 167 3.46 13.03 -1.85
CA LEU A 167 4.11 11.74 -2.09
C LEU A 167 3.67 11.11 -3.43
N ARG A 168 2.38 11.17 -3.76
CA ARG A 168 1.87 10.66 -5.04
C ARG A 168 2.42 11.43 -6.25
N LYS A 169 2.65 12.74 -6.13
CA LYS A 169 3.18 13.58 -7.21
C LYS A 169 4.59 13.22 -7.65
N ILE A 170 5.38 12.63 -6.75
CA ILE A 170 6.78 12.26 -7.04
C ILE A 170 6.95 10.78 -7.41
N LYS A 171 5.84 10.03 -7.55
CA LYS A 171 5.81 8.60 -7.76
C LYS A 171 5.04 8.24 -9.03
N ARG A 172 5.49 7.22 -9.75
CA ARG A 172 4.71 6.63 -10.84
C ARG A 172 3.81 5.55 -10.25
N ILE A 173 2.51 5.81 -10.25
CA ILE A 173 1.49 4.90 -9.69
C ILE A 173 0.55 4.47 -10.81
N GLU A 174 0.43 3.18 -11.04
CA GLU A 174 -0.50 2.57 -11.99
C GLU A 174 -1.42 1.62 -11.23
N THR A 175 -2.74 1.75 -11.42
CA THR A 175 -3.74 0.89 -10.77
C THR A 175 -4.50 0.08 -11.82
N TYR A 176 -4.73 -1.20 -11.53
CA TYR A 176 -5.38 -2.14 -12.42
C TYR A 176 -6.75 -2.52 -11.84
N GLU A 177 -7.71 -1.59 -11.85
CA GLU A 177 -9.01 -1.77 -11.18
C GLU A 177 -9.80 -2.96 -11.73
N ASN A 178 -9.64 -3.31 -13.01
CA ASN A 178 -10.27 -4.49 -13.61
C ASN A 178 -9.84 -5.82 -12.95
N ASN A 179 -8.75 -5.80 -12.17
CA ASN A 179 -8.25 -6.95 -11.44
C ASN A 179 -8.83 -7.03 -10.01
N LEU A 180 -9.54 -6.00 -9.53
CA LEU A 180 -10.28 -6.02 -8.28
C LEU A 180 -11.59 -6.79 -8.47
N LYS A 181 -11.50 -8.11 -8.50
CA LYS A 181 -12.68 -8.99 -8.43
C LYS A 181 -13.09 -9.27 -7.00
#